data_AF-A0A940DHD1-F1
#
_entry.id   AF-A0A940DHD1-F1
#
_cell.length_a   1.000
_cell.length_b   1.000
_cell.length_c   1.000
_cell.angle_alpha   90.00
_cell.angle_beta   90.00
_cell.angle_gamma   90.00
#
_symmetry.space_group_name_H-M   'P 1'
#
loop_
_entity.id
_entity.type
_entity.pdbx_description
1 polymer ?
#
loop_
_entity_poly.entity_id
_entity_poly.type
_entity_poly.pdbx_seq_one_letter_code
_entity_poly.pdbx_strand_id
1 'polypeptide(L)'
;MGMSFVTEISAKINTALAVTGRDEKGFHLIDTVMRRFPLYDKVRVSERADGDVKVVYSDGRRYERDNALRAALAVKEKFALPGFDVYV
;
A
#
# COMPACT_ATOMS: atom_id res chain seq x y z
N MET A 1 19.54 -7.64 -15.77
CA MET A 1 18.48 -6.62 -15.83
C MET A 1 17.33 -7.20 -15.02
N GLY A 2 17.11 -6.72 -13.79
CA GLY A 2 16.11 -7.29 -12.87
C GLY A 2 14.68 -7.02 -13.34
N MET A 3 13.73 -7.80 -12.85
CA MET A 3 12.32 -7.64 -13.21
C MET A 3 11.79 -6.29 -12.71
N SER A 4 10.99 -5.59 -13.53
CA SER A 4 10.29 -4.37 -13.13
C SER A 4 8.90 -4.33 -13.74
N PHE A 5 7.92 -3.87 -12.96
CA PHE A 5 6.56 -3.67 -13.42
C PHE A 5 5.98 -2.38 -12.85
N VAL A 6 4.93 -1.88 -13.50
CA VAL A 6 4.23 -0.66 -13.11
C VAL A 6 2.75 -0.98 -13.00
N THR A 7 2.10 -0.45 -11.96
CA THR A 7 0.67 -0.64 -11.71
C THR A 7 0.03 0.65 -11.21
N GLU A 8 -1.28 0.78 -11.41
CA GLU A 8 -2.08 1.90 -10.91
C GLU A 8 -2.85 1.47 -9.65
N ILE A 9 -2.69 2.21 -8.56
CA ILE A 9 -3.38 1.96 -7.30
C ILE A 9 -4.44 3.04 -7.10
N SER A 10 -5.70 2.68 -7.36
CA SER A 10 -6.81 3.63 -7.32
C SER A 10 -7.19 4.05 -5.90
N ALA A 11 -7.50 5.32 -5.74
CA ALA A 11 -8.25 5.84 -4.61
C ALA A 11 -9.64 5.19 -4.54
N LYS A 12 -10.26 5.27 -3.36
CA LYS A 12 -11.63 4.80 -3.13
C LYS A 12 -12.48 5.89 -2.51
N ILE A 13 -13.77 5.84 -2.81
CA ILE A 13 -14.81 6.61 -2.12
C ILE A 13 -15.80 5.65 -1.48
N ASN A 14 -16.31 6.03 -0.31
CA ASN A 14 -17.46 5.35 0.30
C ASN A 14 -18.72 6.04 -0.24
N THR A 15 -19.47 5.37 -1.11
CA THR A 15 -20.73 5.93 -1.66
C THR A 15 -21.87 5.85 -0.65
N ALA A 16 -21.75 4.94 0.33
CA ALA A 16 -22.57 4.88 1.53
C ALA A 16 -21.68 4.46 2.71
N LEU A 17 -21.96 5.00 3.90
CA LEU A 17 -21.29 4.61 5.15
C LEU A 17 -22.29 4.73 6.31
N ALA A 18 -22.45 3.64 7.04
CA ALA A 18 -23.24 3.57 8.27
C ALA A 18 -22.36 3.03 9.40
N VAL A 19 -22.45 3.67 10.56
CA VAL A 19 -21.90 3.14 11.81
C VAL A 19 -23.04 2.36 12.48
N THR A 20 -22.90 1.04 12.60
CA THR A 20 -23.99 0.16 13.05
C THR A 20 -23.90 -0.19 14.53
N GLY A 21 -22.78 0.13 15.18
CA GLY A 21 -22.58 -0.12 16.60
C GLY A 21 -21.12 0.01 17.01
N ARG A 22 -20.81 -0.54 18.19
CA ARG A 22 -19.46 -0.59 18.76
C ARG A 22 -19.20 -1.98 19.34
N ASP A 23 -18.00 -2.51 19.14
CA ASP A 23 -17.60 -3.79 19.74
C ASP A 23 -17.15 -3.63 21.21
N GLU A 24 -16.89 -4.75 21.87
CA GLU A 24 -16.44 -4.81 23.28
C GLU A 24 -15.09 -4.12 23.54
N LYS A 25 -14.27 -3.94 22.49
CA LYS A 25 -12.96 -3.28 22.55
C LYS A 25 -13.06 -1.80 22.21
N GLY A 26 -14.24 -1.33 21.85
CA GLY A 26 -14.52 0.06 21.58
C GLY A 26 -14.29 0.49 20.12
N PHE A 27 -14.22 -0.41 19.15
CA PHE A 27 -14.18 -0.07 17.73
C PHE A 27 -15.59 0.07 17.15
N HIS A 28 -15.75 1.01 16.20
CA HIS A 28 -17.02 1.16 15.49
C HIS A 28 -17.21 0.06 14.46
N LEU A 29 -18.39 -0.54 14.44
CA LEU A 29 -18.81 -1.44 13.37
C LEU A 29 -19.26 -0.60 12.17
N ILE A 30 -18.69 -0.84 11.01
CA ILE A 30 -18.92 -0.07 9.79
C ILE A 30 -19.56 -0.96 8.73
N ASP A 31 -20.73 -0.54 8.24
CA ASP A 31 -21.32 -1.04 6.99
C ASP A 31 -21.15 0.03 5.90
N THR A 32 -20.53 -0.31 4.78
CA THR A 32 -20.16 0.67 3.77
C THR A 32 -20.10 0.08 2.38
N VAL A 33 -20.54 0.85 1.39
CA VAL A 33 -20.35 0.54 -0.03
C VAL A 33 -19.17 1.36 -0.53
N MET A 34 -18.12 0.68 -0.99
CA MET A 34 -16.92 1.30 -1.54
C MET A 34 -16.88 1.19 -3.06
N ARG A 35 -16.41 2.25 -3.72
CA ARG A 35 -16.15 2.25 -5.16
C ARG A 35 -14.76 2.82 -5.44
N ARG A 36 -14.07 2.23 -6.42
CA ARG A 36 -12.84 2.82 -6.99
C ARG A 36 -13.17 4.17 -7.63
N PHE A 37 -12.30 5.15 -7.39
CA PHE A 37 -12.38 6.47 -7.99
C PHE A 37 -11.25 6.62 -9.03
N PRO A 38 -11.46 7.32 -10.16
CA PRO A 38 -10.44 7.47 -11.21
C PRO A 38 -9.34 8.49 -10.85
N LEU A 39 -8.85 8.42 -9.61
CA LEU A 39 -7.66 9.08 -9.10
C LEU A 39 -6.77 7.96 -8.56
N TYR A 40 -5.50 7.93 -8.93
CA TYR A 40 -4.62 6.81 -8.59
C TYR A 40 -3.17 7.24 -8.43
N ASP A 41 -2.43 6.46 -7.65
CA ASP A 41 -0.97 6.51 -7.62
C ASP A 41 -0.42 5.56 -8.70
N LYS A 42 0.71 5.93 -9.32
CA LYS A 42 1.41 5.06 -10.29
C LYS A 42 2.62 4.44 -9.62
N VAL A 43 2.50 3.19 -9.20
CA VAL A 43 3.52 2.49 -8.44
C VAL A 43 4.39 1.65 -9.37
N ARG A 44 5.71 1.86 -9.31
CA ARG A 44 6.70 1.02 -9.99
C ARG A 44 7.46 0.19 -8.96
N VAL A 45 7.58 -1.11 -9.23
CA VAL A 45 8.42 -2.02 -8.43
C VAL A 45 9.58 -2.51 -9.29
N SER A 46 10.78 -2.54 -8.73
CA SER A 46 11.99 -3.03 -9.40
C SER A 46 12.81 -3.90 -8.48
N GLU A 47 13.20 -5.09 -8.94
CA GLU A 47 14.03 -6.03 -8.19
C GLU A 47 15.43 -5.46 -7.89
N ARG A 48 15.97 -5.80 -6.71
CA ARG A 48 17.34 -5.46 -6.27
C ARG A 48 18.10 -6.72 -5.86
N ALA A 49 19.41 -6.72 -6.10
CA ALA A 49 20.29 -7.83 -5.76
C ALA A 49 20.85 -7.79 -4.33
N ASP A 50 20.80 -6.64 -3.66
CA ASP A 50 21.35 -6.44 -2.30
C ASP A 50 20.43 -6.97 -1.18
N GLY A 51 19.24 -7.44 -1.55
CA GLY A 51 18.26 -7.92 -0.58
C GLY A 51 17.51 -6.79 0.14
N ASP A 52 17.80 -5.51 -0.11
CA ASP A 52 17.16 -4.42 0.62
C ASP A 52 15.78 -4.06 0.06
N VAL A 53 14.93 -3.50 0.92
CA VAL A 53 13.62 -2.93 0.53
C VAL A 53 13.67 -1.43 0.75
N LYS A 54 13.29 -0.67 -0.27
CA LYS A 54 13.25 0.79 -0.20
C LYS A 54 11.98 1.32 -0.86
N VAL A 55 11.37 2.31 -0.22
CA VAL A 55 10.23 3.07 -0.75
C VAL A 55 10.68 4.49 -1.04
N VAL A 56 10.32 5.01 -2.22
CA VAL A 56 10.63 6.37 -2.65
C VAL A 56 9.37 7.01 -3.20
N TYR A 57 9.00 8.16 -2.64
CA TYR A 57 7.91 8.98 -3.15
C TYR A 57 8.45 10.00 -4.14
N SER A 58 7.69 10.27 -5.20
CA SER A 58 8.02 11.22 -6.26
C SER A 58 8.32 12.64 -5.76
N ASP A 59 7.75 13.05 -4.63
CA ASP A 59 7.99 14.35 -3.99
C ASP A 59 9.10 14.34 -2.93
N GLY A 60 9.78 13.20 -2.76
CA GLY A 60 10.88 13.02 -1.81
C GLY A 60 10.45 12.92 -0.34
N ARG A 61 9.14 12.88 -0.04
CA ARG A 61 8.66 12.75 1.34
C ARG A 61 9.07 11.42 1.96
N ARG A 62 9.14 11.43 3.30
CA ARG A 62 9.39 10.27 4.14
C ARG A 62 8.35 10.24 5.25
N TYR A 63 7.84 9.06 5.52
CA TYR A 63 6.84 8.85 6.56
C TYR A 63 7.45 7.96 7.66
N GLU A 64 7.35 8.40 8.92
CA GLU A 64 7.84 7.63 10.07
C GLU A 64 7.15 6.26 10.17
N ARG A 65 5.87 6.20 9.82
CA ARG A 65 5.05 4.98 9.82
C ARG A 65 4.47 4.72 8.43
N ASP A 66 5.37 4.49 7.47
CA ASP A 66 5.04 4.27 6.07
C ASP A 66 4.33 2.91 5.85
N ASN A 67 3.07 2.95 5.38
CA ASN A 67 2.31 1.74 5.07
C ASN A 67 2.82 1.02 3.81
N ALA A 68 3.37 1.72 2.82
CA ALA A 68 3.96 1.10 1.63
C ALA A 68 5.22 0.31 2.03
N LEU A 69 6.06 0.87 2.90
CA LEU A 69 7.23 0.17 3.41
C LEU A 69 6.85 -1.05 4.26
N ARG A 70 5.88 -0.90 5.16
CA ARG A 70 5.38 -2.01 5.99
C ARG A 70 4.80 -3.13 5.14
N ALA A 71 4.03 -2.80 4.10
CA ALA A 71 3.47 -3.79 3.18
C ALA A 71 4.57 -4.47 2.37
N ALA A 72 5.55 -3.72 1.86
CA ALA A 72 6.69 -4.26 1.13
C ALA A 72 7.50 -5.27 1.98
N LEU A 73 7.83 -4.91 3.23
CA LEU A 73 8.53 -5.80 4.15
C LEU A 73 7.70 -7.06 4.47
N ALA A 74 6.41 -6.92 4.73
CA ALA A 74 5.53 -8.06 5.01
C ALA A 74 5.40 -9.01 3.81
N VAL A 75 5.31 -8.48 2.58
CA VAL A 75 5.28 -9.29 1.36
C VAL A 75 6.62 -10.00 1.14
N LYS A 76 7.74 -9.29 1.34
CA LYS A 76 9.07 -9.90 1.26
C LYS A 76 9.21 -11.07 2.22
N GLU A 77 8.86 -10.87 3.49
CA GLU A 77 8.92 -11.91 4.52
C GLU A 77 8.02 -13.09 4.17
N LYS A 78 6.74 -12.82 3.85
CA LYS A 78 5.74 -13.86 3.57
C LYS A 78 6.11 -14.77 2.39
N PHE A 79 6.77 -14.23 1.38
CA PHE A 79 7.08 -14.95 0.14
C PHE A 79 8.58 -15.18 -0.09
N ALA A 80 9.43 -14.89 0.90
CA ALA A 80 10.89 -15.00 0.83
C ALA A 80 11.49 -14.34 -0.44
N LEU A 81 11.02 -13.14 -0.77
CA LEU A 81 11.43 -12.43 -1.98
C LEU A 81 12.84 -11.83 -1.86
N PRO A 82 13.53 -11.58 -3.00
CA PRO A 82 14.71 -10.73 -3.01
C PRO A 82 14.39 -9.28 -2.58
N GLY A 83 15.41 -8.43 -2.58
CA GLY A 83 15.23 -7.00 -2.37
C GLY A 83 14.45 -6.35 -3.51
N PHE A 84 13.82 -5.21 -3.26
CA PHE A 84 13.15 -4.43 -4.29
C PHE A 84 12.95 -2.95 -3.90
N ASP A 85 12.99 -2.09 -4.91
CA ASP A 85 12.58 -0.70 -4.81
C ASP A 85 11.09 -0.56 -5.17
N VAL A 86 10.37 0.24 -4.37
CA VAL A 86 9.00 0.69 -4.64
C VAL A 86 9.04 2.20 -4.86
N TYR A 87 8.66 2.64 -6.04
CA TYR A 87 8.52 4.05 -6.39
C TYR A 87 7.04 4.40 -6.48
N VAL A 88 6.62 5.42 -5.72
CA VAL A 88 5.24 5.89 -5.61
C VAL A 88 5.12 7.30 -6.17
#